data_AF-A0A9E1PVB5-F1
#
_entry.id   AF-A0A9E1PVB5-F1
#
_cell.length_a   1.000
_cell.length_b   1.000
_cell.length_c   1.000
_cell.angle_alpha   90.00
_cell.angle_beta   90.00
_cell.angle_gamma   90.00
#
_symmetry.space_group_name_H-M   'P 1'
#
loop_
_entity.id
_entity.type
_entity.pdbx_description
1 polymer ?
#
loop_
_entity_poly.entity_id
_entity_poly.type
_entity_poly.pdbx_seq_one_letter_code
_entity_poly.pdbx_strand_id
1 'polypeptide(L)'
;MAHEEWKHIKDHALSPKRAPGWPGNVKAISMEGLSLLGLDPDLNLYWDGSLIEMKRPLHLTLWQKFGATVTVASAAIAAIATAYSTYLAALKTVACS
;
A
#
# COMPACT_ATOMS: atom_id res chain seq x y z
N MET A 1 -30.28 -0.37 22.04
CA MET A 1 -29.67 0.78 22.76
C MET A 1 -28.21 1.00 22.36
N ALA A 2 -27.32 0.00 22.42
CA ALA A 2 -25.91 0.19 22.05
C ALA A 2 -25.67 0.74 20.63
N HIS A 3 -26.48 0.36 19.63
CA HIS A 3 -26.25 0.79 18.24
C HIS A 3 -26.40 2.32 18.05
N GLU A 4 -27.33 2.96 18.75
CA GLU A 4 -27.55 4.41 18.61
C GLU A 4 -26.45 5.22 19.29
N GLU A 5 -25.92 4.72 20.41
CA GLU A 5 -24.77 5.31 21.09
C GLU A 5 -23.51 5.28 20.22
N TRP A 6 -23.22 4.13 19.61
CA TRP A 6 -22.10 4.01 18.66
C TRP A 6 -22.26 4.90 17.44
N LYS A 7 -23.50 5.08 16.96
CA LYS A 7 -23.77 6.01 15.85
C LYS A 7 -23.47 7.46 16.25
N HIS A 8 -23.93 7.88 17.43
CA HIS A 8 -23.65 9.21 17.97
C HIS A 8 -22.13 9.45 18.11
N ILE A 9 -21.38 8.47 18.62
CA ILE A 9 -19.92 8.55 18.73
C ILE A 9 -19.26 8.75 17.36
N LYS A 10 -19.68 7.98 16.34
CA LYS A 10 -19.15 8.10 14.97
C LYS A 10 -19.45 9.46 14.35
N ASP A 11 -20.67 9.96 14.53
CA ASP A 11 -21.10 11.26 14.01
C ASP A 11 -20.35 12.43 14.67
N HIS A 12 -19.81 12.23 15.88
CA HIS A 12 -19.08 13.25 16.65
C HIS A 12 -17.61 12.91 16.85
N ALA A 13 -17.04 12.03 16.04
CA ALA A 13 -15.67 11.54 16.22
C ALA A 13 -14.56 12.59 15.98
N LEU A 14 -14.87 13.66 15.26
CA LEU A 14 -13.93 14.74 14.96
C LEU A 14 -14.23 15.98 15.79
N SER A 15 -13.19 16.58 16.34
CA SER A 15 -13.31 17.84 17.05
C SER A 15 -13.76 18.95 16.08
N PRO A 16 -14.71 19.81 16.49
CA PRO A 16 -15.09 21.00 15.73
C PRO A 16 -13.95 22.04 15.69
N LYS A 17 -13.06 21.99 16.68
CA LYS A 17 -11.87 22.86 16.76
C LYS A 17 -10.66 22.16 16.14
N ARG A 18 -9.96 22.88 15.27
CA ARG A 18 -8.67 22.48 14.73
C ARG A 18 -7.55 23.01 15.61
N ALA A 19 -6.50 22.19 15.81
CA ALA A 19 -5.30 22.64 16.48
C ALA A 19 -4.53 23.68 15.65
N PRO A 20 -3.99 24.75 16.25
CA PRO A 20 -3.19 25.74 15.54
C PRO A 20 -1.98 25.11 14.84
N GLY A 21 -1.71 25.49 13.59
CA GLY A 21 -0.56 25.02 12.82
C GLY A 21 -0.73 23.66 12.13
N TRP A 22 -1.86 22.99 12.30
CA TRP A 22 -2.13 21.73 11.58
C TRP A 22 -2.48 21.96 10.11
N PRO A 23 -2.12 21.02 9.19
CA PRO A 23 -2.49 21.12 7.78
C PRO A 23 -4.01 21.26 7.57
N GLY A 24 -4.42 21.96 6.51
CA GLY A 24 -5.80 22.36 6.26
C GLY A 24 -6.81 21.21 6.11
N ASN A 25 -6.35 19.98 5.91
CA ASN A 25 -7.16 18.77 5.84
C ASN A 25 -7.12 17.91 7.13
N VAL A 26 -6.27 18.22 8.11
CA VAL A 26 -6.12 17.42 9.35
C VAL A 26 -6.95 18.04 10.48
N LYS A 27 -7.87 17.27 11.06
CA LYS A 27 -8.69 17.68 12.22
C LYS A 27 -8.28 16.88 13.45
N ALA A 28 -8.42 17.48 14.63
CA ALA A 28 -8.24 16.77 15.89
C ALA A 28 -9.39 15.77 16.10
N ILE A 29 -9.10 14.67 16.79
CA ILE A 29 -10.10 13.69 17.23
C ILE A 29 -10.80 14.27 18.48
N SER A 30 -12.12 14.07 18.60
CA SER A 30 -12.87 14.47 19.80
C SER A 30 -12.64 13.49 20.95
N MET A 31 -13.09 13.83 22.16
CA MET A 31 -12.99 12.91 23.29
C MET A 31 -13.85 11.66 23.08
N GLU A 32 -15.01 11.82 22.46
CA GLU A 32 -15.92 10.73 22.11
C GLU A 32 -15.31 9.85 21.02
N GLY A 33 -14.70 10.46 19.99
CA GLY A 33 -14.03 9.76 18.90
C GLY A 33 -12.83 8.94 19.34
N LEU A 34 -12.21 9.27 20.48
CA LEU A 34 -11.11 8.49 21.04
C LEU A 34 -11.52 7.04 21.37
N SER A 35 -12.80 6.81 21.66
CA SER A 35 -13.34 5.46 21.89
C SER A 35 -13.34 4.57 20.64
N LEU A 36 -13.20 5.16 19.45
CA LEU A 36 -13.06 4.43 18.19
C LEU A 36 -11.62 3.96 17.92
N LEU A 37 -10.65 4.40 18.75
CA LEU A 37 -9.27 3.90 18.68
C LEU A 37 -9.16 2.58 19.44
N GLY A 38 -8.63 1.58 18.74
CA GLY A 38 -8.28 0.29 19.29
C GLY A 38 -6.79 0.01 19.11
N LEU A 39 -6.26 -0.86 19.97
CA LEU A 39 -4.95 -1.47 19.81
C LEU A 39 -5.14 -2.98 19.80
N ASP A 40 -4.44 -3.67 18.92
CA ASP A 40 -4.33 -5.12 18.97
C ASP A 40 -3.15 -5.56 19.87
N PRO A 41 -2.96 -6.87 20.12
CA PRO A 41 -1.84 -7.38 20.91
C PRO A 41 -0.46 -7.05 20.32
N ASP A 42 -0.39 -6.78 19.02
CA ASP A 42 0.84 -6.46 18.28
C ASP A 42 1.12 -4.94 18.23
N LEU A 43 0.34 -4.14 18.98
CA LEU A 43 0.42 -2.67 19.04
C LEU A 43 0.10 -1.96 17.72
N ASN A 44 -0.65 -2.61 16.82
CA ASN A 44 -1.20 -1.97 15.66
C ASN A 44 -2.40 -1.10 16.04
N LEU A 45 -2.46 0.10 15.48
CA LEU A 45 -3.50 1.08 15.75
C LEU A 45 -4.69 0.86 14.82
N TYR A 46 -5.89 0.72 15.39
CA TYR A 46 -7.14 0.58 14.65
C TYR A 46 -8.04 1.80 14.88
N TRP A 47 -8.77 2.19 13.84
CA TRP A 47 -9.83 3.19 13.88
C TRP A 47 -11.13 2.59 13.39
N ASP A 48 -12.15 2.53 14.24
CA ASP A 48 -13.46 1.94 13.92
C ASP A 48 -13.32 0.51 13.32
N GLY A 49 -12.40 -0.28 13.87
CA GLY A 49 -12.09 -1.64 13.41
C GLY A 49 -11.24 -1.72 12.12
N SER A 50 -10.89 -0.59 11.51
CA SER A 50 -9.99 -0.53 10.35
C SER A 50 -8.55 -0.26 10.78
N LEU A 51 -7.60 -1.03 10.26
CA LEU A 51 -6.18 -0.84 10.55
C LEU A 51 -5.70 0.53 10.04
N ILE A 52 -5.16 1.36 10.93
CA ILE A 52 -4.47 2.60 10.55
C ILE A 52 -3.05 2.21 10.18
N GLU A 53 -2.85 1.87 8.91
CA GLU A 53 -1.50 1.75 8.38
C GLU A 53 -0.87 3.13 8.36
N MET A 54 0.13 3.34 9.24
CA MET A 54 1.07 4.42 9.03
C MET A 54 1.76 4.13 7.71
N LYS A 55 1.31 4.78 6.63
CA LYS A 55 1.97 4.72 5.33
C LYS A 55 3.41 5.15 5.57
N ARG A 56 4.32 4.17 5.67
CA ARG A 56 5.74 4.39 5.49
C ARG A 56 5.88 4.58 3.99
N PRO A 57 6.06 5.81 3.47
CA PRO A 57 6.36 5.94 2.06
C PRO A 57 7.60 5.09 1.81
N LEU A 58 7.46 4.05 0.99
CA LEU A 58 8.59 3.34 0.43
C LEU A 58 9.32 4.38 -0.44
N HIS A 59 10.22 5.14 0.17
CA HIS A 59 11.18 5.98 -0.52
C HIS A 59 12.16 5.03 -1.20
N LEU A 60 11.72 4.41 -2.29
CA LEU A 60 12.61 3.83 -3.28
C LEU A 60 13.47 4.98 -3.77
N THR A 61 14.70 5.03 -3.28
CA THR A 61 15.72 5.96 -3.76
C THR A 61 15.76 5.89 -5.29
N LEU A 62 15.97 7.01 -5.98
CA LEU A 62 15.96 7.06 -7.45
C LEU A 62 16.85 5.98 -8.09
N TRP A 63 17.95 5.64 -7.41
CA TRP A 63 18.85 4.54 -7.77
C TRP A 63 18.22 3.15 -7.68
N GLN A 64 17.37 2.87 -6.69
CA GLN A 64 16.63 1.60 -6.60
C GLN A 64 15.58 1.48 -7.71
N LYS A 65 14.90 2.58 -8.07
CA LYS A 65 13.97 2.58 -9.22
C LYS A 65 14.72 2.30 -10.52
N PHE A 66 15.84 2.97 -10.73
CA PHE A 66 16.68 2.75 -11.92
C PHE A 66 17.18 1.30 -12.00
N GLY A 67 17.70 0.74 -10.90
CA GLY A 67 18.13 -0.65 -10.84
C GLY A 67 17.01 -1.64 -11.17
N ALA A 68 15.84 -1.47 -10.56
CA ALA A 68 14.68 -2.32 -10.81
C ALA A 68 14.24 -2.28 -12.29
N THR A 69 14.22 -1.09 -12.91
CA THR A 69 13.88 -0.94 -14.33
C THR A 69 14.89 -1.67 -15.24
N VAL A 70 16.19 -1.54 -14.96
CA VAL A 70 17.23 -2.21 -15.76
C VAL A 70 17.11 -3.73 -15.65
N THR A 71 16.90 -4.26 -14.44
CA THR A 71 16.74 -5.70 -14.24
C THR A 71 15.53 -6.24 -15.01
N VAL A 72 14.38 -5.58 -14.91
CA VAL A 72 13.16 -6.00 -15.64
C VAL A 72 13.36 -5.95 -17.15
N ALA A 73 13.97 -4.88 -17.66
CA ALA A 73 14.23 -4.74 -19.09
C ALA A 73 15.19 -5.83 -19.61
N SER A 74 16.26 -6.12 -18.87
CA SER A 74 17.22 -7.17 -19.24
C SER A 74 16.58 -8.57 -19.27
N ALA A 75 15.73 -8.86 -18.28
CA ALA A 75 15.02 -10.13 -18.20
C ALA A 75 14.04 -10.32 -19.38
N ALA A 76 13.34 -9.25 -19.78
CA ALA A 76 12.46 -9.28 -20.93
C ALA A 76 13.21 -9.56 -22.25
N ILE A 77 14.35 -8.88 -22.46
CA ILE A 77 15.18 -9.07 -23.66
C ILE A 77 15.73 -10.50 -23.69
N ALA A 78 16.24 -11.00 -22.56
CA ALA A 78 16.75 -12.36 -22.46
C ALA A 78 15.67 -13.41 -22.79
N ALA A 79 14.46 -13.25 -22.23
CA ALA A 79 13.34 -14.16 -22.50
C ALA A 79 12.97 -14.20 -23.99
N ILE A 80 12.94 -13.04 -24.66
CA ILE A 80 12.65 -12.94 -26.09
C ILE A 80 13.75 -13.64 -26.91
N ALA A 81 15.02 -13.37 -26.62
CA ALA A 81 16.15 -13.99 -27.33
C ALA A 81 16.18 -15.52 -27.15
N THR A 82 15.88 -16.01 -25.94
CA THR A 82 15.77 -17.44 -25.67
C THR A 82 14.61 -18.07 -26.43
N ALA A 83 13.45 -17.41 -26.51
CA ALA A 83 12.31 -17.92 -27.29
C ALA A 83 12.65 -18.05 -28.80
N TYR A 84 13.31 -17.05 -29.40
CA TYR A 84 13.70 -17.12 -30.81
C TYR A 84 14.77 -18.18 -31.07
N SER A 85 15.81 -18.23 -30.24
CA SER A 85 16.91 -19.18 -30.42
C SER A 85 16.46 -20.64 -30.26
N THR A 86 15.59 -20.91 -29.29
CA THR A 86 15.00 -22.25 -29.08
C THR A 86 14.08 -22.66 -30.23
N TYR A 87 13.28 -21.75 -30.77
CA TYR A 87 12.42 -22.02 -31.93
C TYR A 87 13.23 -22.40 -33.19
N LEU A 88 14.29 -21.65 -33.48
CA LEU A 88 15.17 -21.96 -34.61
C LEU A 88 15.92 -23.28 -34.41
N ALA A 89 16.35 -23.58 -33.18
CA ALA A 89 16.98 -24.86 -32.86
C ALA A 89 16.00 -26.03 -33.08
N ALA A 90 14.73 -25.88 -32.70
CA ALA A 90 13.71 -26.89 -32.92
C ALA A 90 13.45 -27.14 -34.41
N LEU A 91 13.34 -26.09 -35.22
CA LEU A 91 13.15 -26.22 -36.67
C LEU A 91 14.33 -26.92 -37.36
N LYS A 92 15.58 -26.58 -36.99
CA LYS A 92 16.76 -27.25 -37.53
C LYS A 92 16.77 -28.75 -37.23
N THR A 93 16.38 -29.15 -36.02
CA THR A 93 16.32 -30.56 -35.63
C THR A 93 15.29 -31.34 -36.44
N VAL A 94 14.12 -30.75 -36.71
CA VAL A 94 13.06 -31.39 -37.51
C VAL A 94 13.44 -31.46 -39.00
N ALA A 95 14.19 -30.49 -39.53
CA ALA A 95 14.60 -30.46 -40.94
C ALA A 95 15.80 -31.38 -41.27
N CYS A 96 16.55 -31.84 -40.27
CA CYS A 96 17.70 -32.74 -40.44
C CYS A 96 17.38 -34.22 -40.12
N SER A 97 16.10 -34.55 -39.87
CA SER A 97 15.60 -35.91 -39.74
C SER A 97 14.86 -36.36 -40.99
#